data_AF-A0A731I8H3-F1
#
_entry.id   AF-A0A731I8H3-F1
#
_cell.length_a   1.000
_cell.length_b   1.000
_cell.length_c   1.000
_cell.angle_alpha   90.00
_cell.angle_beta   90.00
_cell.angle_gamma   90.00
#
_symmetry.space_group_name_H-M   'P 1'
#
loop_
_entity.id
_entity.type
_entity.pdbx_description
1 polymer ?
#
loop_
_entity_poly.entity_id
_entity_poly.type
_entity_poly.pdbx_seq_one_letter_code
_entity_poly.pdbx_strand_id
1 'polypeptide(L)'
;IEICISDNASNDGTEEMIDVWRNNYNFPIIYRRNSVNLGPDRNFLASVSLANGDYCWIFGSDDALAKDSLAILQTYLDSQADIYLCDRKETGCDLVEIRNPHRSWLRTDDELYVFNNNLDREIYLSRCLSIGGVFSYLSSLIVKKERWDAIDFDASYIG
;
A
#
# COMPACT_ATOMS: atom_id res chain seq x y z
N ILE A 1 -9.72 -5.81 -10.28
CA ILE A 1 -9.47 -4.78 -9.24
C ILE A 1 -10.66 -4.79 -8.30
N GLU A 2 -10.38 -4.84 -7.00
CA GLU A 2 -11.37 -4.72 -5.92
C GLU A 2 -10.84 -3.70 -4.90
N ILE A 3 -11.73 -3.06 -4.15
CA ILE A 3 -11.38 -2.18 -3.05
C ILE A 3 -11.75 -2.88 -1.75
N CYS A 4 -10.74 -3.14 -0.91
CA CYS A 4 -10.90 -3.82 0.38
C CYS A 4 -10.70 -2.83 1.52
N ILE A 5 -11.75 -2.57 2.28
CA ILE A 5 -11.79 -1.55 3.33
C ILE A 5 -12.03 -2.23 4.68
N SER A 6 -11.06 -2.13 5.57
CA SER A 6 -11.25 -2.41 7.00
C SER A 6 -11.46 -1.09 7.72
N ASP A 7 -12.67 -0.89 8.21
CA ASP A 7 -13.05 0.29 9.00
C ASP A 7 -12.76 0.01 10.49
N ASN A 8 -12.04 0.94 11.11
CA ASN A 8 -11.51 0.82 12.46
C ASN A 8 -12.50 1.25 13.56
N ALA A 9 -13.78 0.91 13.37
CA ALA A 9 -14.92 1.27 14.22
C ALA A 9 -15.36 2.75 14.14
N SER A 10 -15.31 3.34 12.95
CA SER A 10 -15.82 4.68 12.66
C SER A 10 -17.29 4.82 13.08
N ASN A 11 -17.70 6.03 13.46
CA ASN A 11 -19.07 6.37 13.87
C ASN A 11 -19.56 7.70 13.25
N ASP A 12 -18.95 8.08 12.13
CA ASP A 12 -19.02 9.40 11.50
C ASP A 12 -19.76 9.42 10.15
N GLY A 13 -20.47 8.35 9.83
CA GLY A 13 -21.16 8.20 8.54
C GLY A 13 -20.35 7.45 7.47
N THR A 14 -19.18 6.90 7.83
CA THR A 14 -18.33 6.13 6.89
C THR A 14 -19.10 4.98 6.23
N GLU A 15 -19.89 4.21 6.98
CA GLU A 15 -20.62 3.05 6.46
C GLU A 15 -21.64 3.45 5.38
N GLU A 16 -22.42 4.50 5.65
CA GLU A 16 -23.41 5.05 4.71
C GLU A 16 -22.75 5.58 3.43
N MET A 17 -21.59 6.24 3.56
CA MET A 17 -20.80 6.70 2.42
C MET A 17 -20.32 5.54 1.55
N ILE A 18 -19.83 4.45 2.16
CA ILE A 18 -19.39 3.25 1.43
C ILE A 18 -20.56 2.61 0.68
N ASP A 19 -21.75 2.54 1.29
CA ASP A 19 -22.93 1.99 0.63
C ASP A 19 -23.37 2.83 -0.58
N VAL A 20 -23.24 4.15 -0.52
CA VAL A 20 -23.43 5.01 -1.70
C VAL A 20 -22.43 4.67 -2.80
N TRP A 21 -21.15 4.48 -2.47
CA TRP A 21 -20.13 4.12 -3.47
C TRP A 21 -20.36 2.74 -4.09
N ARG A 22 -20.75 1.74 -3.29
CA ARG A 22 -21.11 0.41 -3.79
C ARG A 22 -22.21 0.44 -4.84
N ASN A 23 -23.17 1.35 -4.70
CA ASN A 23 -24.27 1.50 -5.65
C ASN A 23 -23.88 2.31 -6.91
N ASN A 24 -22.83 3.14 -6.83
CA ASN A 24 -22.43 4.05 -7.89
C ASN A 24 -21.29 3.51 -8.77
N TYR A 25 -20.54 2.52 -8.31
CA TYR A 25 -19.38 1.97 -9.02
C TYR A 25 -19.55 0.49 -9.37
N ASN A 26 -19.05 0.10 -10.55
CA ASN A 26 -19.19 -1.25 -11.10
C ASN A 26 -18.03 -2.21 -10.74
N PHE A 27 -17.23 -1.88 -9.72
CA PHE A 27 -16.17 -2.76 -9.22
C PHE A 27 -16.45 -3.16 -7.76
N PRO A 28 -15.95 -4.33 -7.29
CA PRO A 28 -16.22 -4.79 -5.93
C PRO A 28 -15.65 -3.83 -4.88
N ILE A 29 -16.49 -3.42 -3.92
CA ILE A 29 -16.09 -2.71 -2.70
C ILE A 29 -16.44 -3.60 -1.50
N ILE A 30 -15.43 -4.31 -1.00
CA ILE A 30 -15.52 -5.17 0.17
C ILE A 30 -15.23 -4.31 1.38
N TYR A 31 -16.20 -4.18 2.26
CA TYR A 31 -16.09 -3.36 3.46
C TYR A 31 -16.48 -4.17 4.68
N ARG A 32 -15.65 -4.07 5.71
CA ARG A 32 -15.87 -4.66 7.03
C ARG A 32 -15.56 -3.60 8.08
N ARG A 33 -16.54 -3.30 8.92
CA ARG A 33 -16.36 -2.47 10.12
C ARG A 33 -16.01 -3.34 11.32
N ASN A 34 -14.95 -2.98 12.02
CA ASN A 34 -14.58 -3.59 13.28
C ASN A 34 -15.52 -3.12 14.40
N SER A 35 -15.79 -3.98 15.38
CA SER A 35 -16.64 -3.63 16.54
C SER A 35 -15.97 -2.65 17.51
N VAL A 36 -14.63 -2.61 17.49
CA VAL A 36 -13.80 -1.72 18.30
C VAL A 36 -12.62 -1.25 17.45
N ASN A 37 -12.00 -0.13 17.84
CA ASN A 37 -10.76 0.33 17.24
C ASN A 37 -9.63 -0.66 17.61
N LEU A 38 -9.04 -1.30 16.60
CA LEU A 38 -8.00 -2.32 16.73
C LEU A 38 -6.58 -1.72 16.70
N GLY A 39 -6.45 -0.42 16.48
CA GLY A 39 -5.18 0.21 16.11
C GLY A 39 -4.82 0.02 14.62
N PRO A 40 -3.85 0.80 14.12
CA PRO A 40 -3.52 0.86 12.68
C PRO A 40 -3.03 -0.48 12.14
N ASP A 41 -2.04 -1.11 12.79
CA ASP A 41 -1.40 -2.33 12.29
C ASP A 41 -2.42 -3.46 12.07
N ARG A 42 -3.25 -3.73 13.09
CA ARG A 42 -4.29 -4.75 13.00
C ARG A 42 -5.33 -4.40 11.93
N ASN A 43 -5.64 -3.12 11.76
CA ASN A 43 -6.60 -2.69 10.76
C ASN A 43 -6.04 -2.82 9.33
N PHE A 44 -4.74 -2.58 9.12
CA PHE A 44 -4.07 -2.81 7.84
C PHE A 44 -3.96 -4.30 7.50
N LEU A 45 -3.61 -5.15 8.48
CA LEU A 45 -3.63 -6.61 8.30
C LEU A 45 -5.04 -7.09 7.94
N ALA A 46 -6.07 -6.56 8.61
CA ALA A 46 -7.46 -6.88 8.34
C ALA A 46 -7.88 -6.48 6.91
N SER A 47 -7.47 -5.31 6.40
CA SER A 47 -7.81 -4.89 5.03
C SER A 47 -7.17 -5.80 3.98
N VAL A 48 -5.90 -6.18 4.15
CA VAL A 48 -5.23 -7.14 3.25
C VAL A 48 -5.91 -8.51 3.30
N SER A 49 -6.36 -8.96 4.48
CA SER A 49 -7.05 -10.25 4.64
C SER A 49 -8.38 -10.36 3.88
N LEU A 50 -8.99 -9.23 3.52
CA LEU A 50 -10.23 -9.18 2.73
C LEU A 50 -9.99 -9.41 1.24
N ALA A 51 -8.77 -9.16 0.76
CA ALA A 51 -8.43 -9.16 -0.66
C ALA A 51 -8.24 -10.56 -1.22
N ASN A 52 -8.69 -10.74 -2.46
CA ASN A 52 -8.56 -11.95 -3.28
C ASN A 52 -7.68 -11.74 -4.52
N GLY A 53 -7.24 -10.51 -4.80
CA GLY A 53 -6.33 -10.21 -5.91
C GLY A 53 -4.91 -10.75 -5.70
N ASP A 54 -4.18 -10.92 -6.82
CA ASP A 54 -2.79 -11.42 -6.81
C ASP A 54 -1.81 -10.46 -6.10
N TYR A 55 -2.14 -9.17 -6.12
CA TYR A 55 -1.36 -8.09 -5.49
C TYR A 55 -2.27 -7.19 -4.66
N CYS A 56 -1.76 -6.72 -3.54
CA CYS A 56 -2.42 -5.73 -2.67
C CYS A 56 -1.61 -4.44 -2.65
N TRP A 57 -2.24 -3.35 -3.09
CA TRP A 57 -1.70 -1.99 -2.91
C TRP A 57 -2.41 -1.36 -1.71
N ILE A 58 -1.66 -1.05 -0.67
CA ILE A 58 -2.21 -0.73 0.65
C ILE A 58 -2.30 0.78 0.81
N PHE A 59 -3.44 1.32 1.25
CA PHE A 59 -3.66 2.77 1.37
C PHE A 59 -4.23 3.19 2.73
N GLY A 60 -3.87 4.39 3.18
CA GLY A 60 -4.64 5.14 4.15
C GLY A 60 -5.90 5.75 3.53
N SER A 61 -6.91 6.06 4.34
CA SER A 61 -8.15 6.69 3.86
C SER A 61 -7.95 8.14 3.37
N ASP A 62 -6.82 8.75 3.72
CA ASP A 62 -6.39 10.09 3.33
C ASP A 62 -5.38 10.11 2.17
N ASP A 63 -5.01 8.94 1.65
CA ASP A 63 -4.13 8.81 0.49
C ASP A 63 -4.91 8.76 -0.83
N ALA A 64 -4.26 9.15 -1.92
CA ALA A 64 -4.82 9.11 -3.27
C ALA A 64 -3.87 8.44 -4.26
N LEU A 65 -4.43 7.66 -5.18
CA LEU A 65 -3.70 7.15 -6.34
C LEU A 65 -3.36 8.30 -7.29
N ALA A 66 -2.10 8.35 -7.72
CA ALA A 66 -1.69 9.25 -8.79
C ALA A 66 -2.38 8.88 -10.10
N LYS A 67 -2.57 9.86 -10.98
CA LYS A 67 -3.10 9.63 -12.33
C LYS A 67 -2.27 8.57 -13.07
N ASP A 68 -2.94 7.66 -13.76
CA ASP A 68 -2.36 6.57 -14.58
C ASP A 68 -1.54 5.52 -13.80
N SER A 69 -1.47 5.63 -12.47
CA SER A 69 -0.69 4.74 -11.58
C SER A 69 -0.97 3.25 -11.77
N LEU A 70 -2.24 2.85 -11.94
CA LEU A 70 -2.61 1.46 -12.18
C LEU A 70 -2.13 0.95 -13.55
N ALA A 71 -2.19 1.79 -14.58
CA ALA A 71 -1.70 1.44 -15.91
C ALA A 71 -0.17 1.33 -15.92
N ILE A 72 0.51 2.20 -15.17
CA ILE A 72 1.95 2.14 -14.94
C ILE A 72 2.30 0.85 -14.19
N LEU A 73 1.64 0.56 -13.06
CA LEU A 73 1.88 -0.68 -12.30
C LEU A 73 1.76 -1.92 -13.19
N GLN A 74 0.75 -1.96 -14.05
CA GLN A 74 0.53 -3.08 -14.99
C GLN A 74 1.76 -3.35 -15.88
N THR A 75 2.56 -2.35 -16.23
CA THR A 75 3.78 -2.56 -17.06
C THR A 75 4.92 -3.21 -16.29
N TYR A 76 4.88 -3.24 -14.95
CA TYR A 76 5.90 -3.88 -14.12
C TYR A 76 5.49 -5.28 -13.65
N LEU A 77 4.21 -5.66 -13.75
CA LEU A 77 3.71 -6.94 -13.23
C LEU A 77 4.32 -8.18 -13.90
N ASP A 78 4.86 -8.04 -15.11
CA ASP A 78 5.56 -9.13 -15.81
C ASP A 78 6.81 -9.61 -15.06
N SER A 79 7.41 -8.78 -14.20
CA SER A 79 8.56 -9.19 -13.38
C SER A 79 8.19 -10.16 -12.26
N GLN A 80 6.90 -10.26 -11.90
CA GLN A 80 6.39 -11.11 -10.83
C GLN A 80 7.11 -10.89 -9.48
N ALA A 81 7.55 -9.66 -9.21
CA ALA A 81 8.25 -9.32 -7.99
C ALA A 81 7.35 -9.52 -6.77
N ASP A 82 7.92 -9.98 -5.65
CA ASP A 82 7.16 -10.20 -4.42
C ASP A 82 6.68 -8.88 -3.79
N ILE A 83 7.42 -7.79 -4.02
CA ILE A 83 7.13 -6.44 -3.56
C ILE A 83 7.47 -5.46 -4.68
N TYR A 84 6.56 -4.54 -4.99
CA TYR A 84 6.87 -3.32 -5.74
C TYR A 84 6.84 -2.14 -4.77
N LEU A 85 7.86 -1.30 -4.87
CA LEU A 85 7.99 -0.05 -4.13
C LEU A 85 7.98 1.09 -5.14
N CYS A 86 6.93 1.90 -5.14
CA CYS A 86 6.90 3.15 -5.92
C CYS A 86 7.39 4.31 -5.05
N ASP A 87 7.61 5.51 -5.60
CA ASP A 87 7.75 6.73 -4.80
C ASP A 87 6.37 7.33 -4.45
N ARG A 88 6.33 8.39 -3.65
CA ARG A 88 5.11 9.14 -3.33
C ARG A 88 5.13 10.53 -3.96
N LYS A 89 3.93 11.08 -4.13
CA LYS A 89 3.74 12.52 -4.23
C LYS A 89 3.29 13.05 -2.90
N GLU A 90 3.87 14.15 -2.46
CA GLU A 90 3.42 14.85 -1.27
C GLU A 90 2.33 15.84 -1.68
N THR A 91 1.27 15.90 -0.90
CA THR A 91 0.15 16.81 -1.16
C THR A 91 -0.29 17.51 0.11
N GLY A 92 -0.96 18.66 -0.04
CA GLY A 92 -1.76 19.25 1.04
C GLY A 92 -3.00 18.41 1.33
N CYS A 93 -3.79 18.84 2.33
CA CYS A 93 -5.10 18.24 2.63
C CYS A 93 -6.13 18.45 1.51
N ASP A 94 -5.84 19.34 0.56
CA ASP A 94 -6.58 19.62 -0.66
C ASP A 94 -6.10 18.79 -1.87
N LEU A 95 -5.17 17.84 -1.64
CA LEU A 95 -4.51 17.02 -2.65
C LEU A 95 -3.70 17.84 -3.68
N VAL A 96 -3.38 19.10 -3.39
CA VAL A 96 -2.49 19.91 -4.22
C VAL A 96 -1.05 19.47 -3.98
N GLU A 97 -0.34 19.15 -5.07
CA GLU A 97 1.03 18.65 -5.03
C GLU A 97 1.99 19.66 -4.39
N ILE A 98 2.71 19.21 -3.36
CA ILE A 98 3.80 19.92 -2.71
C ILE A 98 5.11 19.39 -3.30
N ARG A 99 5.84 20.26 -4.00
CA ARG A 99 7.09 19.88 -4.66
C ARG A 99 8.26 19.91 -3.70
N ASN A 100 8.73 18.73 -3.30
CA ASN A 100 9.93 18.54 -2.50
C ASN A 100 10.92 17.60 -3.21
N PRO A 101 11.64 18.08 -4.25
CA PRO A 101 12.47 17.24 -5.12
C PRO A 101 13.63 16.53 -4.41
N HIS A 102 13.95 16.93 -3.17
CA HIS A 102 15.01 16.30 -2.37
C HIS A 102 14.51 15.11 -1.53
N ARG A 103 13.22 14.73 -1.62
CA ARG A 103 12.58 13.73 -0.74
C ARG A 103 12.26 12.39 -1.41
N SER A 104 12.92 12.09 -2.53
CA SER A 104 12.87 10.75 -3.14
C SER A 104 13.34 9.68 -2.17
N TRP A 105 12.71 8.52 -2.23
CA TRP A 105 13.07 7.40 -1.35
C TRP A 105 14.38 6.73 -1.74
N LEU A 106 14.65 6.62 -3.04
CA LEU A 106 15.85 6.00 -3.56
C LEU A 106 16.55 6.89 -4.57
N ARG A 107 17.87 6.74 -4.69
CA ARG A 107 18.71 7.34 -5.73
C ARG A 107 18.89 6.39 -6.91
N THR A 108 17.78 5.93 -7.48
CA THR A 108 17.75 5.05 -8.65
C THR A 108 16.48 5.28 -9.43
N ASP A 109 16.51 4.97 -10.73
CA ASP A 109 15.30 4.70 -11.51
C ASP A 109 14.76 3.31 -11.14
N ASP A 110 13.80 2.80 -11.91
CA ASP A 110 13.16 1.51 -11.67
C ASP A 110 14.13 0.34 -11.89
N GLU A 111 14.32 -0.47 -10.86
CA GLU A 111 15.26 -1.59 -10.86
C GLU A 111 14.69 -2.76 -10.05
N LEU A 112 15.03 -3.99 -10.48
CA LEU A 112 14.65 -5.22 -9.78
C LEU A 112 15.83 -5.71 -8.93
N TYR A 113 15.59 -5.98 -7.64
CA TYR A 113 16.60 -6.49 -6.71
C TYR A 113 16.15 -7.82 -6.11
N VAL A 114 17.07 -8.79 -6.03
CA VAL A 114 16.82 -10.08 -5.37
C VAL A 114 17.38 -10.04 -3.95
N PHE A 115 16.53 -9.84 -2.94
CA PHE A 115 16.98 -9.60 -1.56
C PHE A 115 17.69 -10.80 -0.89
N ASN A 116 17.50 -12.01 -1.42
CA ASN A 116 18.27 -13.20 -1.01
C ASN A 116 19.73 -13.17 -1.51
N ASN A 117 20.05 -12.29 -2.47
CA ASN A 117 21.41 -12.02 -2.91
C ASN A 117 22.03 -10.90 -2.04
N ASN A 118 23.20 -11.17 -1.46
CA ASN A 118 23.88 -10.21 -0.59
C ASN A 118 24.31 -8.94 -1.33
N LEU A 119 24.78 -9.06 -2.58
CA LEU A 119 25.23 -7.93 -3.38
C LEU A 119 24.04 -7.03 -3.75
N ASP A 120 22.93 -7.61 -4.22
CA ASP A 120 21.72 -6.84 -4.54
C ASP A 120 21.19 -6.09 -3.32
N ARG A 121 21.19 -6.75 -2.15
CA ARG A 121 20.74 -6.13 -0.90
C ARG A 121 21.66 -4.98 -0.48
N GLU A 122 22.97 -5.14 -0.59
CA GLU A 122 23.94 -4.06 -0.31
C GLU A 122 23.75 -2.89 -1.28
N ILE A 123 23.59 -3.17 -2.57
CA ILE A 123 23.34 -2.16 -3.60
C ILE A 123 22.04 -1.42 -3.31
N TYR A 124 20.94 -2.13 -3.05
CA TYR A 124 19.64 -1.53 -2.72
C TYR A 124 19.75 -0.60 -1.51
N LEU A 125 20.30 -1.10 -0.39
CA LEU A 125 20.42 -0.32 0.84
C LEU A 125 21.32 0.91 0.68
N SER A 126 22.38 0.81 -0.14
CA SER A 126 23.24 1.96 -0.46
C SER A 126 22.54 3.05 -1.31
N ARG A 127 21.42 2.71 -1.95
CA ARG A 127 20.60 3.62 -2.76
C ARG A 127 19.45 4.25 -1.97
N CYS A 128 19.07 3.71 -0.81
CA CYS A 128 18.05 4.28 0.06
C CYS A 128 18.50 5.65 0.59
N LEU A 129 17.69 6.69 0.35
CA LEU A 129 17.95 8.07 0.81
C LEU A 129 17.21 8.41 2.10
N SER A 130 16.18 7.64 2.46
CA SER A 130 15.38 7.83 3.67
C SER A 130 14.69 6.53 4.08
N ILE A 131 14.01 6.56 5.23
CA ILE A 131 13.27 5.40 5.77
C ILE A 131 12.21 4.85 4.81
N GLY A 132 11.65 5.66 3.90
CA GLY A 132 10.67 5.14 2.94
C GLY A 132 11.29 4.21 1.90
N GLY A 133 12.61 4.30 1.67
CA GLY A 133 13.38 3.32 0.90
C GLY A 133 13.57 1.99 1.63
N VAL A 134 13.08 1.84 2.87
CA VAL A 134 13.03 0.56 3.60
C VAL A 134 11.61 0.24 4.02
N PHE A 135 10.67 0.44 3.10
CA PHE A 135 9.27 0.01 3.19
C PHE A 135 8.47 0.66 4.33
N SER A 136 8.82 1.90 4.71
CA SER A 136 8.21 2.57 5.87
C SER A 136 6.95 3.40 5.57
N TYR A 137 6.41 3.35 4.34
CA TYR A 137 5.27 4.16 3.94
C TYR A 137 4.22 3.28 3.28
N LEU A 138 2.99 3.32 3.79
CA LEU A 138 1.96 2.35 3.44
C LEU A 138 1.60 2.37 1.94
N SER A 139 1.28 3.57 1.44
CA SER A 139 0.77 3.80 0.08
C SER A 139 1.78 3.62 -1.04
N SER A 140 3.01 3.25 -0.71
CA SER A 140 4.01 2.88 -1.69
C SER A 140 4.27 1.40 -1.84
N LEU A 141 3.61 0.59 -1.00
CA LEU A 141 3.80 -0.84 -0.99
C LEU A 141 2.70 -1.51 -1.81
N ILE A 142 3.15 -2.22 -2.83
CA ILE A 142 2.35 -3.23 -3.51
C ILE A 142 2.98 -4.56 -3.21
N VAL A 143 2.23 -5.44 -2.54
CA VAL A 143 2.73 -6.74 -2.07
C VAL A 143 2.03 -7.87 -2.81
N LYS A 144 2.77 -8.91 -3.17
CA LYS A 144 2.19 -10.13 -3.72
C LYS A 144 1.42 -10.87 -2.63
N LYS A 145 0.12 -11.09 -2.83
CA LYS A 145 -0.77 -11.59 -1.79
C LYS A 145 -0.38 -12.97 -1.28
N GLU A 146 -0.02 -13.88 -2.20
CA GLU A 146 0.44 -15.23 -1.83
C GLU A 146 1.68 -15.21 -0.93
N ARG A 147 2.57 -14.22 -1.11
CA ARG A 147 3.80 -14.09 -0.32
C ARG A 147 3.50 -13.50 1.04
N TRP A 148 2.63 -12.50 1.08
CA TRP A 148 2.15 -11.91 2.32
C TRP A 148 1.51 -12.97 3.24
N ASP A 149 0.61 -13.79 2.68
CA ASP A 149 -0.10 -14.83 3.43
C ASP A 149 0.81 -15.98 3.90
N ALA A 150 1.95 -16.18 3.23
CA ALA A 150 2.91 -17.22 3.58
C ALA A 150 3.81 -16.85 4.76
N ILE A 151 3.75 -15.61 5.26
CA ILE A 151 4.57 -15.17 6.40
C ILE A 151 3.90 -15.52 7.72
N ASP A 152 4.64 -16.20 8.60
CA ASP A 152 4.28 -16.35 10.01
C ASP A 152 4.40 -14.98 10.69
N PHE A 153 3.26 -14.32 10.91
CA PHE A 153 3.21 -12.99 11.49
C PHE A 153 3.63 -12.99 12.97
N ASP A 154 4.66 -12.23 13.30
CA ASP A 154 5.11 -12.01 14.67
C ASP A 154 4.37 -10.83 15.31
N ALA A 155 3.42 -11.16 16.18
CA ALA A 155 2.59 -10.17 16.87
C ALA A 155 3.36 -9.25 17.83
N SER A 156 4.64 -9.51 18.12
CA SER A 156 5.48 -8.60 18.92
C SER A 156 5.82 -7.30 18.19
N TYR A 157 5.64 -7.25 16.87
CA TYR A 157 5.82 -6.04 16.06
C TYR A 157 4.57 -5.15 15.97
N ILE A 158 3.42 -5.56 16.55
CA ILE A 158 2.24 -4.68 16.63
C ILE A 158 2.53 -3.52 17.58
N GLY A 159 2.37 -2.29 17.08
CA GLY A 159 2.47 -1.04 17.85
C GLY A 159 1.21 -0.64 18.61
#